data_AF-A0A4Q3VC29-F1
#
_entry.id   AF-A0A4Q3VC29-F1
#
_cell.length_a   1.000
_cell.length_b   1.000
_cell.length_c   1.000
_cell.angle_alpha   90.00
_cell.angle_beta   90.00
_cell.angle_gamma   90.00
#
_symmetry.space_group_name_H-M   'P 1'
#
loop_
_entity.id
_entity.type
_entity.pdbx_description
1 polymer ?
#
loop_
_entity_poly.entity_id
_entity_poly.type
_entity_poly.pdbx_seq_one_letter_code
_entity_poly.pdbx_strand_id
1 'polypeptide(L)'
;MNRKLITTAVLTGAAAFAPSAFAQTTDWTGLYVGVQAGLAKELGKTDRVAFDTNRDGNFNDTVRTTLGADAFSPGFCQGIAKGTTPAAGCRYGADENLGYGV
;
A
#
# COMPACT_ATOMS: atom_id res chain seq x y z
N MET A 1 30.61 -6.26 13.27
CA MET A 1 29.54 -6.41 14.28
C MET A 1 28.33 -7.08 13.62
N ASN A 2 27.85 -8.14 14.25
CA ASN A 2 27.09 -9.24 13.64
C ASN A 2 25.58 -8.95 13.57
N ARG A 3 25.05 -8.63 12.38
CA ARG A 3 23.60 -8.43 12.13
C ARG A 3 22.80 -9.74 11.98
N LYS A 4 23.45 -10.91 12.02
CA LYS A 4 22.83 -12.21 11.68
C LYS A 4 22.12 -12.93 12.84
N LEU A 5 22.21 -12.43 14.06
CA LEU A 5 21.70 -13.12 15.26
C LEU A 5 20.31 -12.65 15.74
N ILE A 6 19.79 -11.54 15.22
CA ILE A 6 18.52 -10.96 15.70
C ILE A 6 17.30 -11.56 14.99
N THR A 7 17.47 -12.10 13.77
CA THR A 7 16.34 -12.59 12.95
C THR A 7 15.74 -13.91 13.44
N THR A 8 16.52 -14.78 14.07
CA THR A 8 16.03 -16.12 14.48
C THR A 8 15.18 -16.09 15.75
N ALA A 9 15.35 -15.10 16.64
CA ALA A 9 14.65 -15.07 17.92
C ALA A 9 13.17 -14.61 17.81
N VAL A 10 12.80 -13.89 16.76
CA VAL A 10 11.44 -13.35 16.59
C VAL A 10 10.45 -14.44 16.15
N LEU A 11 10.89 -15.42 15.36
CA LEU A 11 10.04 -16.51 14.88
C LEU A 11 9.73 -17.56 15.96
N THR A 12 10.69 -17.86 16.84
CA THR A 12 10.51 -18.88 17.88
C THR A 12 9.68 -18.38 19.07
N GLY A 13 9.65 -17.07 19.31
CA GLY A 13 8.86 -16.47 20.40
C GLY A 13 7.37 -16.28 20.06
N ALA A 14 7.04 -16.05 18.78
CA ALA A 14 5.66 -15.78 18.35
C ALA A 14 4.71 -16.97 18.57
N ALA A 15 5.22 -18.20 18.46
CA ALA A 15 4.41 -19.41 18.66
C ALA A 15 3.94 -19.60 20.11
N ALA A 16 4.68 -19.07 21.10
CA ALA A 16 4.33 -19.19 22.52
C ALA A 16 3.23 -18.20 22.96
N PHE A 17 2.94 -17.18 22.16
CA PHE A 17 1.93 -16.14 22.44
C PHE A 17 0.70 -16.21 21.52
N ALA A 18 0.50 -17.33 20.81
CA ALA A 18 -0.66 -17.56 19.95
C ALA A 18 -1.60 -18.62 20.56
N PRO A 19 -2.37 -18.30 21.62
CA PRO A 19 -3.37 -19.23 22.18
C PRO A 19 -4.35 -19.74 21.13
N SER A 20 -4.61 -18.94 20.09
CA SER A 20 -5.40 -19.30 18.90
C SER A 20 -4.85 -20.49 18.11
N ALA A 21 -3.53 -20.72 18.09
CA ALA A 21 -2.93 -21.87 17.42
C ALA A 21 -3.25 -23.20 18.12
N PHE A 22 -3.46 -23.17 19.45
CA PHE A 22 -3.87 -24.35 20.24
C PHE A 22 -5.35 -24.71 20.06
N ALA A 23 -6.15 -23.79 19.49
CA ALA A 23 -7.56 -23.99 19.15
C ALA A 23 -7.77 -24.45 17.70
N GLN A 24 -6.70 -24.76 16.94
CA GLN A 24 -6.80 -25.19 15.54
C GLN A 24 -7.23 -26.66 15.37
N THR A 25 -7.58 -27.36 16.46
CA THR A 25 -8.13 -28.71 16.36
C THR A 25 -9.60 -28.63 15.91
N THR A 26 -10.05 -29.63 15.16
CA THR A 26 -11.44 -29.70 14.67
C THR A 26 -12.49 -29.78 15.77
N ASP A 27 -12.06 -30.06 17.00
CA ASP A 27 -12.91 -30.43 18.13
C ASP A 27 -12.98 -29.31 19.18
N TRP A 28 -12.38 -28.15 18.92
CA TRP A 28 -12.36 -27.01 19.84
C TRP A 28 -13.73 -26.31 19.91
N THR A 29 -14.25 -26.13 21.12
CA THR A 29 -15.54 -25.44 21.38
C THR A 29 -15.43 -24.26 22.35
N GLY A 30 -14.21 -23.83 22.69
CA GLY A 30 -13.96 -22.76 23.65
C GLY A 30 -13.99 -21.36 23.03
N LEU A 31 -13.95 -20.33 23.88
CA LEU A 31 -13.91 -18.93 23.46
C LEU A 31 -12.65 -18.64 22.63
N TYR A 32 -12.82 -17.93 21.52
CA TYR A 32 -11.75 -17.48 20.63
C TYR A 32 -11.79 -15.95 20.50
N VAL A 33 -10.64 -15.29 20.69
CA VAL A 33 -10.46 -13.86 20.44
C VAL A 33 -9.16 -13.71 19.64
N GLY A 34 -9.22 -12.96 18.54
CA GLY A 34 -8.07 -12.64 17.70
C GLY A 34 -7.86 -11.13 17.64
N VAL A 35 -6.61 -10.73 17.44
CA VAL A 35 -6.27 -9.37 17.00
C VAL A 35 -5.24 -9.50 15.89
N GLN A 36 -5.33 -8.67 14.87
CA GLN A 36 -4.39 -8.64 13.76
C GLN A 36 -3.90 -7.22 13.53
N ALA A 37 -2.62 -7.08 13.22
CA ALA A 37 -2.00 -5.82 12.84
C ALA A 37 -1.00 -6.08 11.71
N GLY A 38 -0.95 -5.16 10.76
CA GLY A 38 -0.14 -5.28 9.55
C GLY A 38 0.45 -3.94 9.13
N LEU A 39 1.57 -4.03 8.39
CA LEU A 39 2.22 -2.89 7.75
C LEU A 39 2.10 -3.04 6.23
N ALA A 40 1.48 -2.09 5.55
CA ALA A 40 1.34 -2.05 4.10
C ALA A 40 1.98 -0.77 3.57
N LYS A 41 3.14 -0.86 2.91
CA LYS A 41 3.84 0.28 2.33
C LYS A 41 3.73 0.29 0.81
N GLU A 42 3.26 1.40 0.25
CA GLU A 42 3.34 1.67 -1.19
C GLU A 42 4.82 1.81 -1.59
N LEU A 43 5.31 0.92 -2.46
CA LEU A 43 6.69 0.98 -2.97
C LEU A 43 6.78 1.92 -4.16
N GLY A 44 6.77 3.23 -3.87
CA GLY A 44 7.34 4.30 -4.72
C GLY A 44 7.05 4.22 -6.21
N LYS A 45 5.84 3.79 -6.60
CA LYS A 45 5.44 3.87 -8.00
C LYS A 45 5.03 5.31 -8.32
N THR A 46 5.29 5.72 -9.55
CA THR A 46 4.76 6.98 -10.06
C THR A 46 3.24 6.86 -10.10
N ASP A 47 2.51 7.69 -9.34
CA ASP A 47 1.04 7.73 -9.32
C ASP A 47 0.43 8.34 -10.61
N ARG A 48 1.16 8.27 -11.72
CA ARG A 48 0.65 8.64 -13.03
C ARG A 48 0.14 7.39 -13.70
N VAL A 49 -1.03 7.51 -14.32
CA VAL A 49 -1.43 6.54 -15.34
C VAL A 49 -0.55 6.80 -16.56
N ALA A 50 0.19 5.78 -16.98
CA ALA A 50 1.03 5.83 -18.17
C ALA A 50 0.21 5.33 -19.37
N PHE A 51 0.32 6.01 -20.51
CA PHE A 51 -0.46 5.71 -21.70
C PHE A 51 0.46 5.33 -22.87
N ASP A 52 -0.04 4.44 -23.69
CA ASP A 52 0.50 4.05 -24.98
C ASP A 52 -0.65 4.22 -25.99
N THR A 53 -0.71 5.39 -26.62
CA THR A 53 -1.76 5.78 -27.55
C THR A 53 -1.46 5.31 -28.97
N ASN A 54 -0.19 5.06 -29.29
CA ASN A 54 0.27 4.59 -30.60
C ASN A 54 0.43 3.05 -30.69
N ARG A 55 0.32 2.34 -29.55
CA ARG A 55 0.42 0.88 -29.37
C ARG A 55 1.80 0.30 -29.67
N ASP A 56 2.87 1.04 -29.40
CA ASP A 56 4.25 0.59 -29.64
C ASP A 56 4.87 -0.18 -28.46
N GLY A 57 4.16 -0.27 -27.33
CA GLY A 57 4.62 -0.93 -26.09
C GLY A 57 5.36 0.00 -25.13
N ASN A 58 5.60 1.26 -25.49
CA ASN A 58 6.20 2.28 -24.64
C ASN A 58 5.11 3.18 -24.04
N PHE A 59 5.01 3.19 -22.71
CA PHE A 59 3.96 3.95 -22.00
C PHE A 59 4.42 5.37 -21.65
N ASN A 60 4.70 6.18 -22.67
CA ASN A 60 5.19 7.55 -22.54
C ASN A 60 4.34 8.60 -23.29
N ASP A 61 3.17 8.23 -23.77
CA ASP A 61 2.30 9.11 -24.55
C ASP A 61 1.46 10.06 -23.70
N THR A 62 1.18 11.23 -24.27
CA THR A 62 0.23 12.21 -23.72
C THR A 62 -1.13 12.05 -24.38
N VAL A 63 -2.16 11.78 -23.56
CA VAL A 63 -3.55 11.81 -24.01
C VAL A 63 -3.97 13.26 -24.21
N ARG A 64 -4.36 13.61 -25.44
CA ARG A 64 -4.74 14.98 -25.81
C ARG A 64 -6.24 15.12 -26.01
N THR A 65 -6.79 16.26 -25.61
CA THR A 65 -8.16 16.67 -25.92
C THR A 65 -8.30 16.99 -27.41
N THR A 66 -9.53 17.22 -27.87
CA THR A 66 -9.81 17.62 -29.26
C THR A 66 -9.11 18.91 -29.69
N LEU A 67 -8.78 19.78 -28.72
CA LEU A 67 -8.02 21.02 -28.95
C LEU A 67 -6.50 20.85 -28.77
N GLY A 68 -6.02 19.62 -28.56
CA GLY A 68 -4.60 19.28 -28.46
C GLY A 68 -3.95 19.47 -27.09
N ALA A 69 -4.70 19.97 -26.08
CA ALA A 69 -4.21 20.10 -24.71
C ALA A 69 -4.10 18.72 -24.02
N ASP A 70 -3.17 18.56 -23.08
CA ASP A 70 -3.10 17.37 -22.23
C ASP A 70 -4.39 17.24 -21.40
N ALA A 71 -5.08 16.10 -21.55
CA ALA A 71 -6.35 15.83 -20.89
C ALA A 71 -6.24 15.71 -19.37
N PHE A 72 -5.04 15.46 -18.85
CA PHE A 72 -4.77 15.31 -17.43
C PHE A 72 -3.96 16.48 -16.85
N SER A 73 -3.73 17.56 -17.61
CA SER A 73 -3.09 18.77 -17.09
C SER A 73 -3.89 19.34 -15.91
N PRO A 74 -3.24 19.74 -14.80
CA PRO A 74 -1.79 19.90 -14.58
C PRO A 74 -1.05 18.63 -14.13
N GLY A 75 -1.73 17.51 -13.93
CA GLY A 75 -1.13 16.23 -13.54
C GLY A 75 -1.95 15.51 -12.48
N PHE A 76 -1.25 14.73 -11.65
CA PHE A 76 -1.82 13.89 -10.59
C PHE A 76 -1.19 14.25 -9.23
N CYS A 77 -1.88 13.92 -8.14
CA CYS A 77 -1.33 14.00 -6.78
C CYS A 77 -1.11 12.60 -6.20
N GLN A 78 0.01 12.40 -5.52
CA GLN A 78 0.24 11.27 -4.63
C GLN A 78 -0.50 11.53 -3.31
N GLY A 79 -1.81 11.27 -3.31
CA GLY A 79 -2.73 11.60 -2.23
C GLY A 79 -3.80 12.60 -2.67
N ILE A 80 -4.07 13.60 -1.83
CA ILE A 80 -5.23 14.48 -2.00
C ILE A 80 -4.79 15.85 -2.56
N ALA A 81 -5.45 16.32 -3.62
CA ALA A 81 -5.27 17.68 -4.12
C ALA A 81 -5.80 18.72 -3.11
N LYS A 82 -5.09 19.83 -2.91
CA LYS A 82 -5.51 20.91 -1.99
C LYS A 82 -6.66 21.78 -2.54
N GLY A 83 -7.12 21.50 -3.76
CA GLY A 83 -8.23 22.16 -4.42
C GLY A 83 -8.89 21.23 -5.43
N THR A 84 -9.66 21.80 -6.37
CA THR A 84 -10.34 21.02 -7.42
C THR A 84 -9.39 20.33 -8.40
N THR A 85 -8.15 20.84 -8.51
CA THR A 85 -7.09 20.25 -9.33
C THR A 85 -5.74 20.28 -8.58
N PRO A 86 -4.75 19.49 -9.02
CA PRO A 86 -3.39 19.53 -8.46
C PRO A 86 -2.66 20.88 -8.60
N ALA A 87 -3.18 21.83 -9.39
CA ALA A 87 -2.57 23.16 -9.52
C ALA A 87 -2.49 23.92 -8.19
N ALA A 88 -3.42 23.65 -7.27
CA ALA A 88 -3.40 24.21 -5.91
C ALA A 88 -2.36 23.53 -4.98
N GLY A 89 -1.59 22.58 -5.50
CA GLY A 89 -0.64 21.76 -4.78
C GLY A 89 -1.26 20.47 -4.22
N CYS A 90 -0.39 19.53 -3.87
CA CYS A 90 -0.76 18.22 -3.34
C CYS A 90 -0.50 18.14 -1.84
N ARG A 91 -1.33 17.38 -1.13
CA ARG A 91 -1.07 16.95 0.24
C ARG A 91 -0.74 15.46 0.19
N TYR A 92 0.50 15.15 0.54
CA TYR A 92 0.95 13.79 0.75
C TYR A 92 0.41 13.35 2.11
N GLY A 93 -0.44 12.33 2.12
CA GLY A 93 -0.80 11.65 3.34
C GLY A 93 0.46 10.97 3.84
N ALA A 94 0.90 11.28 5.06
CA ALA A 94 1.70 10.36 5.83
C ALA A 94 0.76 9.23 6.31
N ASP A 95 0.02 8.63 5.37
CA ASP A 95 -0.99 7.63 5.67
C ASP A 95 -0.20 6.45 6.17
N GLU A 96 -0.22 6.34 7.48
CA GLU A 96 0.63 5.48 8.27
C GLU A 96 0.27 4.07 7.81
N ASN A 97 1.25 3.37 7.25
CA ASN A 97 1.13 2.03 6.68
C ASN A 97 0.56 0.97 7.66
N LEU A 98 0.09 1.35 8.85
CA LEU A 98 -0.39 0.51 9.92
C LEU A 98 -1.90 0.23 9.77
N GLY A 99 -2.24 -1.00 9.42
CA GLY A 99 -3.61 -1.52 9.52
C GLY A 99 -3.74 -2.40 10.77
N TYR A 100 -4.88 -2.35 11.44
CA TYR A 100 -5.20 -3.28 12.54
C TYR A 100 -6.67 -3.68 12.51
N GLY A 101 -6.99 -4.82 13.08
CA GLY A 101 -8.34 -5.37 13.20
C GLY A 101 -8.48 -6.30 14.39
N VAL A 102 -9.73 -6.53 14.82
CA VAL A 102 -10.13 -7.46 15.88
C VAL A 102 -11.00 -8.56 15.28
#